data_AF-A0A9Q3ID37-F1
#
_entry.id   AF-A0A9Q3ID37-F1
#
_cell.length_a   1.000
_cell.length_b   1.000
_cell.length_c   1.000
_cell.angle_alpha   90.00
_cell.angle_beta   90.00
_cell.angle_gamma   90.00
#
_symmetry.space_group_name_H-M   'P 1'
#
loop_
_entity.id
_entity.type
_entity.pdbx_description
1 polymer ?
#
loop_
_entity_poly.entity_id
_entity_poly.type
_entity_poly.pdbx_seq_one_letter_code
_entity_poly.pdbx_strand_id
1 'polypeptide(L)'
;MFQKFIPKKKFIYKPLKTWTFWFLQRLGMVGKVHQNQQIYRGEERIMTYVWDGIIWRKFTGTRAPNDPPVMSLEGSLGFSIYFDWLDSHGKSRRLAIIGTILLACLSIPSNERLNPENVYISVIIPGSKEPTSSQMNYLLMA
;
A
#
# COMPACT_ATOMS: atom_id res chain seq x y z
N MET A 1 -37.30 18.98 3.26
CA MET A 1 -36.85 17.77 3.98
C MET A 1 -35.77 17.11 3.11
N PHE A 2 -34.50 17.11 3.51
CA PHE A 2 -33.42 16.56 2.68
C PHE A 2 -33.42 15.03 2.77
N GLN A 3 -33.39 14.36 1.62
CA GLN A 3 -33.31 12.91 1.53
C GLN A 3 -31.94 12.45 2.07
N LYS A 4 -31.96 11.54 3.05
CA LYS A 4 -30.74 10.97 3.64
C LYS A 4 -29.98 10.20 2.57
N PHE A 5 -28.73 10.58 2.30
CA PHE A 5 -27.85 9.81 1.42
C PHE A 5 -27.56 8.45 2.06
N ILE A 6 -28.00 7.37 1.39
CA ILE A 6 -27.73 6.00 1.81
C ILE A 6 -26.93 5.33 0.68
N PRO A 7 -25.62 5.13 0.83
CA PRO A 7 -24.82 4.48 -0.21
C PRO A 7 -25.27 3.03 -0.41
N LYS A 8 -25.54 2.65 -1.67
CA LYS A 8 -25.91 1.27 -2.05
C LYS A 8 -24.77 0.27 -1.80
N LYS A 9 -23.52 0.74 -1.89
CA LYS A 9 -22.31 -0.03 -1.61
C LYS A 9 -21.34 0.83 -0.79
N LYS A 10 -21.03 0.39 0.42
CA LYS A 10 -20.23 1.17 1.41
C LYS A 10 -18.72 1.02 1.21
N PHE A 11 -18.30 0.01 0.45
CA PHE A 11 -16.90 -0.27 0.17
C PHE A 11 -16.77 -0.98 -1.19
N ILE A 12 -15.80 -0.56 -1.99
CA ILE A 12 -15.39 -1.28 -3.19
C ILE A 12 -13.89 -1.45 -3.09
N TYR A 13 -13.47 -2.68 -2.84
CA TYR A 13 -12.05 -3.03 -2.81
C TYR A 13 -11.88 -4.44 -3.39
N LYS A 14 -10.67 -4.68 -3.91
CA LYS A 14 -10.18 -6.04 -4.17
C LYS A 14 -9.38 -6.43 -2.93
N PRO A 15 -9.56 -7.61 -2.30
CA PRO A 15 -8.74 -7.98 -1.15
C PRO A 15 -7.26 -7.88 -1.50
N LEU A 16 -6.46 -7.28 -0.62
CA LEU A 16 -5.05 -6.98 -0.90
C LEU A 16 -4.30 -8.27 -1.27
N LYS A 17 -4.56 -9.37 -0.54
CA LYS A 17 -4.00 -10.69 -0.85
C LYS A 17 -4.31 -11.15 -2.28
N THR A 18 -5.55 -10.97 -2.74
CA THR A 18 -5.97 -11.35 -4.09
C THR A 18 -5.34 -10.45 -5.15
N TRP A 19 -5.22 -9.16 -4.88
CA TRP A 19 -4.52 -8.23 -5.76
C TRP A 19 -3.04 -8.55 -5.85
N THR A 20 -2.35 -8.78 -4.73
CA THR A 20 -0.92 -9.11 -4.68
C THR A 20 -0.63 -10.41 -5.41
N PHE A 21 -1.47 -11.43 -5.23
CA PHE A 21 -1.36 -12.69 -5.98
C PHE A 21 -1.44 -12.45 -7.49
N TRP A 22 -2.49 -11.77 -7.96
CA TRP A 22 -2.64 -11.42 -9.38
C TRP A 22 -1.47 -10.58 -9.89
N PHE A 23 -1.01 -9.60 -9.10
CA PHE A 23 0.09 -8.70 -9.44
C PHE A 23 1.38 -9.47 -9.67
N LEU A 24 1.73 -10.39 -8.76
CA LEU A 24 2.93 -11.23 -8.88
C LEU A 24 2.86 -12.26 -10.01
N GLN A 25 1.65 -12.74 -10.35
CA GLN A 25 1.46 -13.69 -11.46
C GLN A 25 1.66 -13.07 -12.85
N ARG A 26 1.75 -11.74 -12.95
CA ARG A 26 2.02 -11.09 -14.23
C ARG A 26 3.42 -11.45 -14.74
N LEU A 27 3.52 -11.65 -16.05
CA LEU A 27 4.76 -12.04 -16.70
C LEU A 27 5.91 -11.09 -16.34
N GLY A 28 7.02 -11.66 -15.87
CA GLY A 28 8.22 -10.93 -15.49
C GLY A 28 8.15 -10.20 -14.14
N MET A 29 7.02 -10.19 -13.44
CA MET A 29 6.89 -9.40 -12.20
C MET A 29 7.77 -9.93 -11.07
N VAL A 30 7.79 -11.24 -10.84
CA VAL A 30 8.69 -11.86 -9.84
C VAL A 30 10.15 -11.59 -10.17
N GLY A 31 10.53 -11.65 -11.46
CA GLY A 31 11.87 -11.31 -11.93
C GLY A 31 12.24 -9.85 -11.63
N LYS A 32 11.31 -8.90 -11.86
CA LYS A 32 11.49 -7.49 -11.50
C LYS A 32 11.68 -7.30 -10.00
N VAL A 33 10.88 -7.98 -9.18
CA VAL A 33 11.02 -7.94 -7.71
C VAL A 33 12.40 -8.43 -7.29
N HIS A 34 12.82 -9.59 -7.80
CA HIS A 34 14.10 -10.20 -7.47
C HIS A 34 15.27 -9.29 -7.92
N GLN A 35 15.28 -8.84 -9.18
CA GLN A 35 16.33 -7.98 -9.71
C GLN A 35 16.45 -6.69 -8.90
N ASN A 36 15.32 -6.06 -8.60
CA ASN A 36 15.29 -4.83 -7.82
C ASN A 36 15.83 -5.08 -6.40
N GLN A 37 15.49 -6.19 -5.74
CA GLN A 37 16.07 -6.56 -4.44
C GLN A 37 17.60 -6.71 -4.46
N GLN A 38 18.19 -7.24 -5.54
CA GLN A 38 19.65 -7.39 -5.65
C GLN A 38 20.37 -6.04 -5.78
N ILE A 39 19.76 -5.07 -6.46
CA ILE A 39 20.34 -3.72 -6.63
C ILE A 39 20.58 -3.05 -5.28
N TYR A 40 19.71 -3.25 -4.29
CA TYR A 40 19.79 -2.59 -2.98
C TYR A 40 20.70 -3.27 -1.95
N ARG A 41 21.34 -4.39 -2.31
CA ARG A 41 22.27 -5.11 -1.43
C ARG A 41 23.74 -4.67 -1.58
N GLY A 42 24.01 -3.68 -2.43
CA GLY A 42 25.36 -3.14 -2.61
C GLY A 42 25.93 -2.47 -1.36
N GLU A 43 27.23 -2.61 -1.13
CA GLU A 43 27.93 -2.12 0.07
C GLU A 43 28.32 -0.63 0.03
N GLU A 44 28.11 0.08 -1.08
CA GLU A 44 28.64 1.43 -1.24
C GLU A 44 27.74 2.54 -0.66
N ARG A 45 28.40 3.48 0.02
CA ARG A 45 27.90 4.48 0.99
C ARG A 45 26.97 5.56 0.44
N ILE A 46 26.38 5.40 -0.74
CA ILE A 46 25.46 6.38 -1.33
C ILE A 46 24.02 5.88 -1.16
N MET A 47 23.23 6.61 -0.38
CA MET A 47 21.79 6.35 -0.28
C MET A 47 21.12 6.80 -1.58
N THR A 48 20.81 5.84 -2.45
CA THR A 48 20.13 6.08 -3.73
C THR A 48 18.63 5.82 -3.64
N TYR A 49 18.22 5.02 -2.66
CA TYR A 49 16.85 4.51 -2.59
C TYR A 49 16.36 4.28 -1.16
N VAL A 50 15.04 4.10 -1.00
CA VAL A 50 14.41 3.96 0.34
C VAL A 50 14.98 2.79 1.13
N TRP A 51 15.35 1.70 0.46
CA TRP A 51 15.91 0.49 1.08
C TRP A 51 17.32 0.69 1.64
N ASP A 52 18.02 1.76 1.22
CA ASP A 52 19.31 2.16 1.78
C ASP A 52 19.15 2.90 3.13
N GLY A 53 17.91 3.11 3.58
CA GLY A 53 17.64 3.63 4.91
C GLY A 53 18.05 2.65 6.00
N ILE A 54 18.75 3.14 7.03
CA ILE A 54 19.20 2.32 8.17
C ILE A 54 18.05 1.55 8.84
N ILE A 55 16.86 2.17 8.88
CA ILE A 55 15.67 1.55 9.47
C ILE A 55 15.26 0.30 8.68
N TRP A 56 15.20 0.37 7.35
CA TRP A 56 14.77 -0.76 6.51
C TRP A 56 15.79 -1.89 6.45
N ARG A 57 17.08 -1.57 6.54
CA ARG A 57 18.14 -2.57 6.66
C ARG A 57 18.15 -3.31 8.00
N LYS A 58 17.57 -2.75 9.06
CA LYS A 58 17.60 -3.32 10.41
C LYS A 58 16.24 -3.75 10.94
N PHE A 59 15.15 -3.42 10.25
CA PHE A 59 13.80 -3.66 10.72
C PHE A 59 13.47 -5.16 10.66
N THR A 60 13.31 -5.79 11.82
CA THR A 60 12.98 -7.22 11.96
C THR A 60 11.48 -7.49 12.18
N GLY A 61 10.65 -6.44 12.23
CA GLY A 61 9.19 -6.57 12.16
C GLY A 61 8.52 -7.33 13.30
N THR A 62 9.09 -7.27 14.52
CA THR A 62 8.60 -7.91 15.76
C THR A 62 8.64 -9.44 15.77
N ARG A 63 9.36 -10.09 14.85
CA ARG A 63 9.27 -11.56 14.66
C ARG A 63 10.11 -12.40 15.64
N ALA A 64 11.33 -11.99 16.00
CA ALA A 64 12.11 -12.48 17.14
C ALA A 64 13.38 -11.59 17.30
N PRO A 65 14.13 -11.66 18.42
CA PRO A 65 15.35 -10.88 18.61
C PRO A 65 16.46 -11.13 17.56
N ASN A 66 16.45 -12.29 16.91
CA ASN A 66 17.50 -12.74 15.98
C ASN A 66 17.00 -12.92 14.55
N ASP A 67 15.80 -12.44 14.24
CA ASP A 67 15.27 -12.56 12.89
C ASP A 67 16.04 -11.67 11.92
N PRO A 68 16.31 -12.16 10.69
CA PRO A 68 16.91 -11.31 9.68
C PRO A 68 15.98 -10.12 9.37
N PRO A 69 16.53 -8.98 8.93
CA PRO A 69 15.73 -7.83 8.52
C PRO A 69 14.65 -8.24 7.51
N VAL A 70 13.42 -7.75 7.67
CA VAL A 70 12.26 -8.15 6.86
C VAL A 70 12.56 -8.03 5.36
N MET A 71 13.18 -6.91 4.95
CA MET A 71 13.50 -6.64 3.55
C MET A 71 14.71 -7.43 3.02
N SER A 72 15.43 -8.17 3.87
CA SER A 72 16.51 -9.07 3.45
C SER A 72 15.99 -10.43 2.97
N LEU A 73 14.77 -10.82 3.35
CA LEU A 73 14.16 -12.08 2.93
C LEU A 73 13.78 -12.05 1.45
N GLU A 74 13.99 -13.17 0.76
CA GLU A 74 13.55 -13.32 -0.63
C GLU A 74 12.03 -13.21 -0.71
N GLY A 75 11.54 -12.49 -1.72
CA GLY A 75 10.11 -12.28 -1.92
C GLY A 75 9.47 -11.25 -0.97
N SER A 76 10.25 -10.60 -0.10
CA SER A 76 9.75 -9.48 0.69
C SER A 76 9.29 -8.31 -0.17
N LEU A 77 8.01 -7.96 0.00
CA LEU A 77 7.38 -6.85 -0.68
C LEU A 77 7.26 -5.64 0.24
N GLY A 78 7.73 -4.51 -0.27
CA GLY A 78 7.52 -3.21 0.33
C GLY A 78 6.50 -2.40 -0.45
N PHE A 79 5.64 -1.67 0.26
CA PHE A 79 4.65 -0.78 -0.36
C PHE A 79 4.72 0.61 0.26
N SER A 80 4.60 1.65 -0.56
CA SER A 80 4.22 2.97 -0.06
C SER A 80 2.70 3.03 0.02
N ILE A 81 2.19 3.49 1.16
CA ILE A 81 0.77 3.75 1.33
C ILE A 81 0.51 5.25 1.15
N TYR A 82 -0.40 5.56 0.23
CA TYR A 82 -1.01 6.88 0.12
C TYR A 82 -2.46 6.79 0.55
N PHE A 83 -2.89 7.81 1.27
CA PHE A 83 -4.22 7.87 1.83
C PHE A 83 -4.77 9.28 1.79
N ASP A 84 -5.99 9.44 1.27
CA ASP A 84 -6.67 10.72 1.21
C ASP A 84 -8.17 10.59 1.46
N TRP A 85 -8.72 11.63 2.09
CA TRP A 85 -10.12 11.79 2.42
C TRP A 85 -10.72 12.98 1.68
N LEU A 86 -11.43 12.66 0.62
CA LEU A 86 -12.11 13.66 -0.19
C LEU A 86 -13.48 13.97 0.42
N ASP A 87 -13.72 15.24 0.73
CA ASP A 87 -15.06 15.74 0.97
C ASP A 87 -15.79 15.79 -0.37
N SER A 88 -16.72 14.86 -0.58
CA SER A 88 -17.42 14.71 -1.85
C SER A 88 -18.38 15.87 -2.17
N HIS A 89 -18.60 16.81 -1.24
CA HIS A 89 -19.63 17.86 -1.35
C HIS A 89 -19.08 19.29 -1.18
N GLY A 90 -17.76 19.47 -1.02
CA GLY A 90 -17.15 20.78 -0.75
C GLY A 90 -17.56 21.40 0.58
N LYS A 91 -17.04 22.60 0.91
CA LYS A 91 -17.14 23.27 2.24
C LYS A 91 -18.55 23.40 2.84
N SER A 92 -19.61 23.16 2.07
CA SER A 92 -20.99 23.45 2.48
C SER A 92 -21.62 22.34 3.32
N ARG A 93 -21.35 21.05 3.11
CA ARG A 93 -22.02 19.96 3.86
C ARG A 93 -21.22 18.65 3.85
N ARG A 94 -20.60 18.27 4.98
CA ARG A 94 -19.97 16.95 5.19
C ARG A 94 -21.01 15.82 5.26
N LEU A 95 -21.68 15.51 4.15
CA LEU A 95 -22.70 14.45 4.07
C LEU A 95 -22.09 13.09 3.73
N ALA A 96 -20.95 13.07 3.05
CA ALA A 96 -20.20 11.85 2.75
C ALA A 96 -18.71 12.17 2.55
N ILE A 97 -17.85 11.45 3.28
CA ILE A 97 -16.41 11.46 3.07
C ILE A 97 -16.06 10.21 2.24
N ILE A 98 -15.23 10.36 1.23
CA ILE A 98 -14.71 9.25 0.42
C ILE A 98 -13.23 9.10 0.71
N GLY A 99 -12.82 7.93 1.15
CA GLY A 99 -11.42 7.57 1.35
C GLY A 99 -10.89 6.75 0.21
N THR A 100 -9.63 7.01 -0.14
CA THR A 100 -8.90 6.15 -1.07
C THR A 100 -7.60 5.72 -0.42
N ILE A 101 -7.38 4.41 -0.34
CA ILE A 101 -6.07 3.82 -0.06
C ILE A 101 -5.45 3.46 -1.41
N LEU A 102 -4.24 3.96 -1.64
CA LEU A 102 -3.44 3.63 -2.80
C LEU A 102 -2.12 3.01 -2.33
N LEU A 103 -1.78 1.82 -2.83
CA LEU A 103 -0.50 1.17 -2.55
C LEU A 103 0.31 1.05 -3.83
N ALA A 104 1.56 1.54 -3.79
CA ALA A 104 2.53 1.34 -4.85
C ALA A 104 3.64 0.41 -4.37
N CYS A 105 3.96 -0.62 -5.15
CA CYS A 105 5.00 -1.58 -4.78
C CYS A 105 6.39 -0.95 -4.94
N LEU A 106 7.11 -0.77 -3.84
CA LEU A 106 8.47 -0.26 -3.80
C LEU A 106 9.51 -1.35 -4.14
N SER A 107 9.07 -2.60 -4.23
CA SER A 107 9.91 -3.74 -4.62
C SER A 107 10.07 -3.91 -6.13
N ILE A 108 9.46 -3.07 -6.98
CA ILE A 108 9.70 -3.06 -8.44
C ILE A 108 10.48 -1.79 -8.88
N PRO A 109 10.99 -1.72 -10.13
CA PRO A 109 11.69 -0.54 -10.65
C PRO A 109 10.91 0.77 -10.53
N SER A 110 11.60 1.87 -10.25
CA SER A 110 11.00 3.17 -9.88
C SER A 110 10.11 3.78 -10.95
N ASN A 111 10.50 3.63 -12.21
CA ASN A 111 9.80 4.13 -13.39
C ASN A 111 8.46 3.42 -13.67
N GLU A 112 8.18 2.28 -13.02
CA GLU A 112 6.96 1.51 -13.28
C GLU A 112 5.98 1.50 -12.09
N ARG A 113 6.38 1.97 -10.91
CA ARG A 113 5.59 1.81 -9.66
C ARG A 113 4.21 2.43 -9.71
N LEU A 114 4.09 3.54 -10.43
CA LEU A 114 2.87 4.31 -10.55
C LEU A 114 2.09 4.00 -11.82
N ASN A 115 2.51 3.00 -12.61
CA ASN A 115 1.70 2.54 -13.71
C ASN A 115 0.35 2.03 -13.16
N PRO A 116 -0.78 2.35 -13.82
CA PRO A 116 -2.11 1.99 -13.33
C PRO A 116 -2.27 0.50 -12.96
N GLU A 117 -1.59 -0.39 -13.68
CA GLU A 117 -1.61 -1.84 -13.43
C GLU A 117 -0.80 -2.29 -12.21
N ASN A 118 0.15 -1.47 -11.75
CA ASN A 118 1.05 -1.74 -10.62
C ASN A 118 0.59 -1.10 -9.30
N VAL A 119 -0.49 -0.33 -9.36
CA VAL A 119 -1.06 0.37 -8.23
C VAL A 119 -2.30 -0.36 -7.73
N TYR A 120 -2.30 -0.66 -6.44
CA TYR A 120 -3.49 -1.12 -5.75
C TYR A 120 -4.33 0.09 -5.34
N ILE A 121 -5.63 0.02 -5.57
CA ILE A 121 -6.59 1.06 -5.16
C ILE A 121 -7.72 0.38 -4.39
N SER A 122 -7.98 0.88 -3.18
CA SER A 122 -9.16 0.53 -2.38
C SER A 122 -9.94 1.81 -2.08
N VAL A 123 -11.24 1.80 -2.39
CA VAL A 123 -12.13 2.93 -2.11
C VAL A 123 -13.00 2.57 -0.92
N ILE A 124 -12.90 3.39 0.11
CA ILE A 124 -13.63 3.30 1.36
C ILE A 124 -14.64 4.43 1.36
N ILE A 125 -15.92 4.14 1.64
CA ILE A 125 -16.94 5.18 1.85
C ILE A 125 -17.39 5.07 3.31
N PRO A 126 -16.62 5.61 4.27
CA PRO A 126 -16.89 5.40 5.69
C PRO A 126 -17.86 6.48 6.19
N GLY A 127 -19.13 6.39 5.82
CA GLY A 127 -20.17 7.27 6.38
C GLY A 127 -19.74 8.75 6.46
N SER A 128 -19.99 9.41 7.59
CA SER A 128 -19.72 10.83 7.78
C SER A 128 -18.36 11.18 8.39
N LYS A 129 -17.48 10.21 8.68
CA LYS A 129 -16.21 10.44 9.41
C LYS A 129 -15.06 9.60 8.87
N GLU A 130 -13.86 10.16 8.97
CA GLU A 130 -12.60 9.45 8.74
C GLU A 130 -12.46 8.25 9.72
N PRO A 131 -12.21 7.01 9.23
CA PRO A 131 -11.95 5.83 10.03
C PRO A 131 -10.62 5.90 10.77
N THR A 132 -10.59 5.20 11.90
CA THR A 132 -9.41 5.11 12.76
C THR A 132 -8.36 4.16 12.20
N SER A 133 -7.12 4.26 12.67
CA SER A 133 -6.02 3.36 12.30
C SER A 133 -6.36 1.87 12.47
N SER A 134 -7.09 1.52 13.53
CA SER A 134 -7.54 0.16 13.77
C SER A 134 -8.52 -0.32 12.69
N GLN A 135 -9.46 0.53 12.27
CA GLN A 135 -10.42 0.20 11.20
C GLN A 135 -9.72 0.02 9.86
N MET A 136 -8.69 0.83 9.58
CA MET A 136 -7.89 0.71 8.37
C MET A 136 -7.08 -0.59 8.34
N ASN A 137 -6.47 -0.98 9.47
CA ASN A 137 -5.70 -2.22 9.55
C ASN A 137 -6.57 -3.44 9.21
N TYR A 138 -7.83 -3.49 9.64
CA TYR A 138 -8.75 -4.58 9.25
C TYR A 138 -8.92 -4.70 7.73
N LEU A 139 -8.96 -3.58 7.01
CA LEU A 139 -9.11 -3.59 5.55
C LEU A 139 -7.84 -4.06 4.82
N LEU A 140 -6.67 -3.87 5.42
CA LEU A 140 -5.39 -4.32 4.87
C LEU A 140 -5.07 -5.78 5.24
N MET A 141 -5.65 -6.28 6.33
CA MET A 141 -5.47 -7.66 6.81
C MET A 141 -6.51 -8.66 6.27
N ALA A 142 -7.63 -8.17 5.72
CA ALA A 142 -8.69 -8.99 5.11
C ALA A 142 -8.29 -9.53 3.72
#